data_AF-A0A2G7TA39-F1
#
_entry.id   AF-A0A2G7TA39-F1
#
_cell.length_a   1.000
_cell.length_b   1.000
_cell.length_c   1.000
_cell.angle_alpha   90.00
_cell.angle_beta   90.00
_cell.angle_gamma   90.00
#
_symmetry.space_group_name_H-M   'P 1'
#
loop_
_entity.id
_entity.type
_entity.pdbx_description
1 polymer ?
#
loop_
_entity_poly.entity_id
_entity_poly.type
_entity_poly.pdbx_seq_one_letter_code
_entity_poly.pdbx_strand_id
1 'polypeptide(L)'
;MGIPPGSLEKAQQEHIKKARDAEKRGKPIADFDHGAWIAKAKKKPVRSKPYEVMTAAMQCKELADRSGWLALELAEVTKGAVDDSRYSF
;
A
#
# COMPACT_ATOMS: atom_id res chain seq x y z
N MET A 1 8.14 4.41 2.48
CA MET A 1 6.97 4.02 1.64
C MET A 1 6.28 2.83 2.26
N GLY A 2 5.00 2.59 1.96
CA GLY A 2 4.23 1.47 2.51
C GLY A 2 2.83 1.38 1.91
N ILE A 3 2.01 0.48 2.44
CA ILE A 3 0.62 0.29 2.04
C ILE A 3 -0.24 1.26 2.86
N PRO A 4 -1.09 2.09 2.23
CA PRO A 4 -1.92 3.03 2.97
C PRO A 4 -2.99 2.32 3.80
N PRO A 5 -3.40 2.93 4.94
CA PRO A 5 -4.49 2.42 5.76
C PRO A 5 -5.78 2.28 4.94
N GLY A 6 -6.63 1.31 5.30
CA GLY A 6 -7.87 1.01 4.57
C GLY A 6 -7.68 0.26 3.24
N SER A 7 -6.45 0.12 2.73
CA SER A 7 -6.22 -0.58 1.45
C SER A 7 -6.49 -2.08 1.56
N LEU A 8 -6.11 -2.70 2.69
CA LEU A 8 -6.34 -4.11 2.95
C LEU A 8 -7.85 -4.39 3.11
N GLU A 9 -8.54 -3.58 3.91
CA GLU A 9 -9.99 -3.69 4.12
C GLU A 9 -10.76 -3.53 2.81
N LYS A 10 -10.37 -2.55 1.97
CA LYS A 10 -10.95 -2.37 0.64
C LYS A 10 -10.73 -3.59 -0.24
N ALA A 11 -9.52 -4.14 -0.27
CA ALA A 11 -9.22 -5.34 -1.03
C ALA A 11 -10.03 -6.56 -0.56
N GLN A 12 -10.20 -6.71 0.76
CA GLN A 12 -11.02 -7.76 1.35
C GLN A 12 -12.50 -7.59 0.98
N GLN A 13 -13.05 -6.37 1.04
CA GLN A 13 -14.43 -6.09 0.63
C GLN A 13 -14.66 -6.37 -0.86
N GLU A 14 -13.72 -5.97 -1.72
CA GLU A 14 -13.76 -6.28 -3.15
C GLU A 14 -13.68 -7.78 -3.41
N HIS A 15 -12.88 -8.51 -2.62
CA HIS A 15 -12.81 -9.96 -2.70
C HIS A 15 -14.12 -10.61 -2.29
N ILE A 16 -14.73 -10.20 -1.17
CA ILE A 16 -16.03 -10.70 -0.72
C ILE A 16 -17.11 -10.47 -1.78
N LYS A 17 -17.13 -9.28 -2.39
CA LYS A 17 -18.06 -8.97 -3.49
C LYS A 17 -17.85 -9.91 -4.67
N LYS A 18 -16.59 -10.08 -5.11
CA LYS A 18 -16.24 -11.02 -6.19
C LYS A 18 -16.60 -12.47 -5.85
N ALA A 19 -16.39 -12.90 -4.61
CA ALA A 19 -16.73 -14.24 -4.17
C ALA A 19 -18.24 -14.49 -4.25
N ARG A 20 -19.06 -13.54 -3.79
CA ARG A 20 -20.52 -13.59 -3.93
C ARG A 20 -20.97 -13.64 -5.39
N ASP A 21 -20.35 -12.85 -6.26
CA ASP A 21 -20.68 -12.86 -7.69
C ASP A 21 -20.23 -14.17 -8.39
N ALA A 22 -19.12 -14.76 -7.95
CA ALA A 22 -18.57 -15.99 -8.50
C ALA A 22 -19.38 -17.23 -8.03
N GLU A 23 -19.85 -17.22 -6.78
CA GLU A 23 -20.80 -18.21 -6.24
C GLU A 23 -22.10 -18.23 -7.05
N LYS A 24 -22.67 -17.06 -7.36
CA LYS A 24 -23.85 -16.94 -8.25
C LYS A 24 -23.61 -17.52 -9.65
N ARG A 25 -22.37 -17.53 -10.12
CA ARG A 25 -21.96 -18.08 -11.42
C ARG A 25 -21.53 -19.56 -11.35
N GLY A 26 -21.66 -20.19 -10.18
CA GLY A 26 -21.29 -21.59 -9.95
C GLY A 26 -19.79 -21.86 -9.95
N LYS A 27 -18.95 -20.84 -9.79
CA LYS A 27 -17.48 -20.95 -9.73
C LYS A 27 -16.96 -20.27 -8.46
N PRO A 28 -16.99 -20.93 -7.29
CA PRO A 28 -16.45 -20.36 -6.07
C PRO A 28 -14.96 -20.01 -6.25
N ILE A 29 -14.54 -18.86 -5.72
CA ILE A 29 -13.13 -18.46 -5.66
C ILE A 29 -12.56 -18.80 -4.28
N ALA A 30 -11.24 -19.01 -4.24
CA ALA A 30 -10.52 -19.28 -2.99
C ALA A 30 -10.62 -18.10 -2.01
N ASP A 31 -10.39 -18.36 -0.72
CA ASP A 31 -10.41 -17.34 0.33
C ASP A 31 -9.36 -16.24 0.11
N PHE A 32 -9.64 -15.06 0.69
CA PHE A 32 -8.74 -13.92 0.58
C PHE A 32 -7.50 -14.11 1.46
N ASP A 33 -6.35 -14.38 0.84
CA ASP A 33 -5.07 -14.48 1.53
C ASP A 33 -4.47 -13.09 1.80
N HIS A 34 -4.51 -12.68 3.07
CA HIS A 34 -3.97 -11.40 3.54
C HIS A 34 -2.45 -11.30 3.30
N GLY A 35 -1.70 -12.36 3.55
CA GLY A 35 -0.23 -12.36 3.44
C GLY A 35 0.21 -12.25 1.99
N ALA A 36 -0.38 -13.05 1.11
CA ALA A 36 -0.12 -12.99 -0.32
C ALA A 36 -0.54 -11.64 -0.92
N TRP A 37 -1.61 -11.03 -0.41
CA TRP A 37 -2.03 -9.69 -0.84
C TRP A 37 -1.02 -8.62 -0.40
N ILE A 38 -0.61 -8.60 0.87
CA ILE A 38 0.38 -7.63 1.38
C ILE A 38 1.70 -7.73 0.60
N ALA A 39 2.14 -8.94 0.28
CA ALA A 39 3.36 -9.17 -0.51
C ALA A 39 3.28 -8.61 -1.94
N LYS A 40 2.09 -8.62 -2.56
CA LYS A 40 1.84 -8.12 -3.93
C LYS A 40 1.36 -6.67 -3.97
N ALA A 41 0.94 -6.11 -2.83
CA ALA A 41 0.34 -4.79 -2.77
C ALA A 41 1.35 -3.70 -3.15
N LYS A 42 0.92 -2.77 -4.01
CA LYS A 42 1.77 -1.67 -4.46
C LYS A 42 1.96 -0.68 -3.32
N LYS A 43 3.19 -0.62 -2.80
CA LYS A 43 3.61 0.37 -1.81
C LYS A 43 3.58 1.77 -2.41
N LYS A 44 3.07 2.72 -1.63
CA LYS A 44 2.99 4.14 -1.97
C LYS A 44 3.91 4.98 -1.08
N PRO A 45 4.39 6.12 -1.57
CA PRO A 45 5.12 7.05 -0.72
C PRO A 45 4.18 7.65 0.34
N VAL A 46 4.63 7.69 1.60
CA VAL A 46 3.89 8.31 2.72
C VAL A 46 3.83 9.83 2.55
N ARG A 47 4.86 10.40 1.91
CA ARG A 47 5.00 11.83 1.61
C ARG A 47 5.42 12.01 0.16
N SER A 48 4.95 13.08 -0.47
CA SER A 48 5.28 13.42 -1.86
C SER A 48 6.76 13.70 -2.10
N LYS A 49 7.43 14.38 -1.16
CA LYS A 49 8.86 14.70 -1.22
C LYS A 49 9.69 13.82 -0.28
N PRO A 50 10.88 13.34 -0.69
CA PRO A 50 11.79 12.62 0.19
C PRO A 50 12.26 13.50 1.34
N TYR A 51 12.74 12.87 2.41
CA TYR A 51 13.44 13.55 3.49
C TYR A 51 14.91 13.68 3.14
N GLU A 52 15.50 14.85 3.42
CA GLU A 52 16.95 15.05 3.29
C GLU A 52 17.71 14.43 4.47
N VAL A 53 17.03 14.25 5.61
CA VAL A 53 17.62 13.75 6.85
C VAL A 53 16.98 12.41 7.25
N MET A 54 17.81 11.41 7.51
CA MET A 54 17.36 10.05 7.88
C MET A 54 16.50 10.04 9.14
N THR A 55 16.83 10.85 10.16
CA THR A 55 16.09 10.89 11.43
C THR A 55 14.64 11.34 11.22
N ALA A 56 14.40 12.32 10.34
CA ALA A 56 13.04 12.73 9.98
C ALA A 56 12.27 11.63 9.23
N ALA A 57 12.96 10.87 8.36
CA ALA A 57 12.36 9.73 7.68
C ALA A 57 11.96 8.62 8.66
N MET A 58 12.81 8.33 9.67
CA MET A 58 12.53 7.37 10.73
C MET A 58 11.32 7.77 11.58
N GLN A 59 11.28 9.03 12.05
CA GLN A 59 10.14 9.54 12.81
C GLN A 59 8.83 9.41 12.02
N CYS A 60 8.85 9.74 10.73
CA CYS A 60 7.66 9.57 9.90
C CYS A 60 7.28 8.12 9.62
N LYS A 61 8.25 7.19 9.59
CA LYS A 61 7.94 5.75 9.56
C LYS A 61 7.17 5.34 10.81
N GLU A 62 7.62 5.75 11.99
CA GLU A 62 6.94 5.42 13.25
C GLU A 62 5.54 6.03 13.36
N LEU A 63 5.34 7.24 12.84
CA LEU A 63 4.02 7.87 12.80
C LEU A 63 3.09 7.18 11.82
N ALA A 64 3.60 6.80 10.64
CA ALA A 64 2.82 6.06 9.65
C ALA A 64 2.40 4.69 10.17
N ASP A 65 3.30 4.01 10.89
CA ASP A 65 3.04 2.70 11.51
C ASP A 65 1.89 2.80 12.52
N ARG A 66 1.96 3.78 13.42
CA ARG A 66 0.88 4.09 14.37
C ARG A 66 -0.43 4.52 13.70
N SER A 67 -0.36 5.05 12.49
CA SER A 67 -1.52 5.48 11.71
C SER A 67 -2.13 4.36 10.85
N GLY A 68 -1.69 3.11 11.02
CA GLY A 68 -2.25 1.94 10.35
C GLY A 68 -1.73 1.71 8.93
N TRP A 69 -0.58 2.29 8.56
CA TRP A 69 0.12 1.89 7.34
C TRP A 69 0.74 0.51 7.52
N LEU A 70 0.70 -0.30 6.46
CA LEU A 70 1.24 -1.67 6.47
C LEU A 70 2.51 -1.76 5.63
N ALA A 71 3.38 -2.74 5.95
CA ALA A 71 4.60 -3.05 5.19
C ALA A 71 5.49 -1.81 4.90
N LEU A 72 5.70 -0.99 5.93
CA LEU A 72 6.50 0.23 5.84
C LEU A 72 7.99 -0.05 5.70
N GLU A 73 8.62 0.61 4.72
CA GLU A 73 10.06 0.58 4.51
C GLU A 73 10.61 1.98 4.27
N LEU A 74 11.87 2.19 4.68
CA LEU A 74 12.64 3.36 4.27
C LEU A 74 13.28 3.03 2.93
N ALA A 75 13.12 3.92 1.97
CA ALA A 75 13.71 3.80 0.65
C ALA A 75 14.52 5.06 0.38
N GLU A 76 15.79 4.89 0.04
CA GLU A 76 16.64 5.99 -0.41
C GLU A 76 16.28 6.35 -1.85
N VAL A 77 16.03 7.63 -2.09
CA VAL A 77 15.65 8.14 -3.40
C VAL A 77 16.79 9.01 -3.91
N THR A 78 17.60 8.48 -4.82
CA THR A 78 18.61 9.28 -5.53
C THR A 78 17.91 10.22 -6.51
N LYS A 79 18.32 11.49 -6.54
CA LYS A 79 17.73 12.53 -7.40
C LYS A 79 17.86 12.10 -8.87
N GLY A 80 16.74 11.65 -9.46
CA GLY A 80 16.67 11.03 -10.78
C GLY A 80 15.72 9.83 -10.88
N ALA A 81 15.33 9.22 -9.75
CA ALA A 81 14.43 8.05 -9.72
C ALA A 81 12.95 8.39 -9.44
N VAL A 82 12.63 9.66 -9.19
CA VAL A 82 11.24 10.11 -9.11
C VAL A 82 10.73 10.32 -10.53
N ASP A 83 9.90 9.40 -11.00
CA ASP A 83 9.03 9.58 -12.17
C ASP A 83 8.22 10.86 -11.98
N ASP A 84 8.73 11.95 -12.55
CA ASP A 84 8.21 13.32 -12.58
C ASP A 84 6.95 13.43 -13.48
N SER A 85 6.28 12.31 -13.75
CA SER A 85 5.17 12.23 -14.72
C SER A 85 3.79 12.38 -14.07
N ARG A 86 3.70 12.66 -12.76
CA ARG A 86 2.42 12.59 -12.01
C ARG A 86 1.88 13.90 -11.45
N TYR A 87 2.50 15.04 -11.73
CA TYR A 87 1.97 16.34 -11.30
C TYR A 87 2.21 17.43 -12.36
N SER A 88 1.30 17.53 -13.32
CA SER A 88 0.99 18.83 -13.96
C SER A 88 -0.11 19.49 -13.14
N PHE A 89 0.14 20.71 -12.66
CA PHE A 89 -0.86 21.59 -12.06
C PHE A 89 -1.81 22.15 -13.12
#